data_AF-A0AAP2CFL7-F1
#
_entry.id   AF-A0AAP2CFL7-F1
#
_cell.length_a   1.000
_cell.length_b   1.000
_cell.length_c   1.000
_cell.angle_alpha   90.00
_cell.angle_beta   90.00
_cell.angle_gamma   90.00
#
_symmetry.space_group_name_H-M   'P 1'
#
loop_
_entity.id
_entity.type
_entity.pdbx_description
1 polymer ?
#
loop_
_entity_poly.entity_id
_entity_poly.type
_entity_poly.pdbx_seq_one_letter_code
_entity_poly.pdbx_strand_id
1 'polypeptide(L)'
;MNRIFPALALILGLSFFSACDQNRVFEDFQGMPAIRWTVEDTVTFETDWEAEGHTAFVAVRYNTDYDYHNLYVRYFLEDTVSQAVEEKLVNLQLFDSKTGKPLGDGFGSTYTLYDTLPIEQNGQKISFVQYMRQKELKGIEAVGFKITRN
;
A
#
# COMPACT_ATOMS: atom_id res chain seq x y z
N MET A 1 -48.53 26.93 30.08
CA MET A 1 -47.99 25.71 29.45
C MET A 1 -47.77 26.03 27.99
N ASN A 2 -46.51 26.07 27.53
CA ASN A 2 -46.04 25.98 26.13
C ASN A 2 -44.65 26.64 26.04
N ARG A 3 -43.60 25.83 26.18
CA ARG A 3 -42.25 26.16 25.72
C ARG A 3 -41.88 25.10 24.71
N ILE A 4 -42.07 25.46 23.45
CA ILE A 4 -41.92 24.57 22.30
C ILE A 4 -40.45 24.66 21.83
N PHE A 5 -39.78 23.51 21.87
CA PHE A 5 -38.59 23.05 21.13
C PHE A 5 -37.27 23.87 21.14
N PRO A 6 -36.26 23.44 21.93
CA PRO A 6 -34.85 23.59 21.59
C PRO A 6 -34.31 22.37 20.80
N ALA A 7 -35.17 21.45 20.34
CA ALA A 7 -34.73 20.22 19.68
C ALA A 7 -34.36 20.40 18.19
N LEU A 8 -34.70 21.55 17.59
CA LEU A 8 -34.42 21.79 16.16
C LEU A 8 -32.95 22.15 15.89
N ALA A 9 -32.20 22.58 16.92
CA ALA A 9 -30.80 22.98 16.78
C ALA A 9 -29.81 21.80 16.82
N LEU A 10 -30.24 20.60 17.25
CA LEU A 10 -29.34 19.44 17.40
C LEU A 10 -29.25 18.57 16.14
N ILE A 11 -30.13 18.76 15.16
CA ILE A 11 -30.24 17.89 13.97
C ILE A 11 -29.35 18.38 12.80
N LEU A 12 -28.79 19.60 12.89
CA LEU A 12 -28.03 20.21 11.78
C LEU A 12 -26.52 19.90 11.78
N GLY A 13 -26.02 19.05 12.69
CA GLY A 13 -24.59 18.82 12.88
C GLY A 13 -24.01 17.52 12.31
N LEU A 14 -24.79 16.66 11.65
CA LEU A 14 -24.41 15.26 11.41
C LEU A 14 -24.08 14.88 9.95
N SER A 15 -23.97 15.83 9.03
CA SER A 15 -23.89 15.52 7.58
C SER A 15 -22.55 15.83 6.90
N PHE A 16 -21.40 15.63 7.55
CA PHE A 16 -20.08 15.87 6.92
C PHE A 16 -19.04 14.76 7.13
N PHE A 17 -19.40 13.50 6.90
CA PHE A 17 -18.41 12.40 6.87
C PHE A 17 -18.49 11.51 5.62
N SER A 18 -18.60 12.13 4.44
CA SER A 18 -18.37 11.44 3.16
C SER A 18 -17.01 11.80 2.58
N ALA A 19 -15.94 11.53 3.34
CA ALA A 19 -14.58 11.47 2.79
C ALA A 19 -14.28 10.03 2.34
N CYS A 20 -15.07 9.54 1.37
CA CYS A 20 -14.72 8.33 0.65
C CYS A 20 -13.77 8.76 -0.47
N ASP A 21 -12.56 8.19 -0.51
CA ASP A 21 -11.62 8.41 -1.61
C ASP A 21 -12.25 7.92 -2.92
N GLN A 22 -12.83 8.85 -3.68
CA GLN A 22 -13.62 8.54 -4.88
C GLN A 22 -12.78 7.93 -6.00
N ASN A 23 -11.45 8.00 -5.89
CA ASN A 23 -10.53 7.55 -6.91
C ASN A 23 -9.99 6.14 -6.64
N ARG A 24 -10.25 5.55 -5.47
CA ARG A 24 -9.77 4.20 -5.15
C ARG A 24 -10.50 3.14 -5.98
N VAL A 25 -9.74 2.42 -6.81
CA VAL A 25 -10.25 1.30 -7.63
C VAL A 25 -9.99 -0.04 -6.95
N PHE A 26 -8.79 -0.23 -6.43
CA PHE A 26 -8.37 -1.43 -5.74
C PHE A 26 -7.43 -1.07 -4.60
N GLU A 27 -7.53 -1.76 -3.47
CA GLU A 27 -6.55 -1.68 -2.39
C GLU A 27 -6.67 -2.94 -1.53
N ASP A 28 -5.57 -3.69 -1.43
CA ASP A 28 -5.49 -4.85 -0.55
C ASP A 28 -4.09 -4.99 0.05
N PHE A 29 -4.01 -5.70 1.19
CA PHE A 29 -2.79 -5.94 1.93
C PHE A 29 -2.70 -7.42 2.35
N GLN A 30 -1.53 -8.01 2.11
CA GLN A 30 -1.18 -9.32 2.65
C GLN A 30 -0.22 -9.14 3.84
N GLY A 31 -0.61 -9.65 5.00
CA GLY A 31 0.19 -9.60 6.22
C GLY A 31 1.33 -10.62 6.20
N MET A 32 2.48 -10.23 6.75
CA MET A 32 3.67 -11.08 6.88
C MET A 32 3.57 -11.98 8.12
N PRO A 33 3.77 -13.29 8.00
CA PRO A 33 3.88 -14.18 9.16
C PRO A 33 5.00 -13.71 10.10
N ALA A 34 4.69 -13.59 11.39
CA ALA A 34 5.64 -13.18 12.43
C ALA A 34 6.39 -11.86 12.14
N ILE A 35 5.75 -10.93 11.42
CA ILE A 35 6.25 -9.57 11.12
C ILE A 35 7.62 -9.61 10.43
N ARG A 36 7.75 -10.54 9.48
CA ARG A 36 8.97 -10.80 8.72
C ARG A 36 8.65 -11.15 7.28
N TRP A 37 9.27 -10.45 6.35
CA TRP A 37 9.22 -10.80 4.93
C TRP A 37 10.46 -11.60 4.54
N THR A 38 10.29 -12.88 4.21
CA THR A 38 11.40 -13.76 3.81
C THR A 38 11.63 -13.71 2.29
N VAL A 39 12.81 -14.14 1.83
CA VAL A 39 13.13 -14.15 0.38
C VAL A 39 12.33 -15.21 -0.38
N GLU A 40 11.82 -16.23 0.32
CA GLU A 40 10.97 -17.28 -0.22
C GLU A 40 9.50 -16.84 -0.34
N ASP A 41 9.08 -15.78 0.36
CA ASP A 41 7.71 -15.29 0.33
C ASP A 41 7.45 -14.47 -0.94
N THR A 42 6.36 -14.82 -1.62
CA THR A 42 5.79 -14.03 -2.72
C THR A 42 4.43 -13.52 -2.31
N VAL A 43 4.23 -12.21 -2.46
CA VAL A 43 2.95 -11.54 -2.18
C VAL A 43 2.26 -11.27 -3.50
N THR A 44 1.08 -11.85 -3.70
CA THR A 44 0.40 -11.80 -5.00
C THR A 44 -0.99 -11.23 -4.86
N PHE A 45 -1.35 -10.36 -5.79
CA PHE A 45 -2.69 -9.81 -5.93
C PHE A 45 -3.20 -10.05 -7.36
N GLU A 46 -4.48 -10.33 -7.47
CA GLU A 46 -5.18 -10.50 -8.74
C GLU A 46 -6.33 -9.49 -8.80
N THR A 47 -6.36 -8.66 -9.83
CA THR A 47 -7.41 -7.68 -10.05
C THR A 47 -7.48 -7.29 -11.52
N ASP A 48 -8.69 -6.99 -11.99
CA ASP A 48 -8.92 -6.51 -13.35
C ASP A 48 -8.72 -4.99 -13.40
N TRP A 49 -7.70 -4.54 -14.12
CA TRP A 49 -7.43 -3.12 -14.33
C TRP A 49 -6.62 -2.88 -15.61
N GLU A 50 -6.60 -1.64 -16.06
CA GLU A 50 -5.79 -1.17 -17.19
C GLU A 50 -4.83 -0.09 -16.71
N ALA A 51 -3.58 -0.13 -17.18
CA ALA A 51 -2.56 0.85 -16.85
C ALA A 51 -2.95 2.25 -17.35
N GLU A 52 -3.64 2.34 -18.48
CA GLU A 52 -4.16 3.60 -18.99
C GLU A 52 -5.27 4.16 -18.05
N GLY A 53 -5.14 5.44 -17.69
CA GLY A 53 -6.13 6.13 -16.83
C GLY A 53 -6.06 5.78 -15.34
N HIS A 54 -5.12 4.92 -14.93
CA HIS A 54 -4.91 4.54 -13.54
C HIS A 54 -3.46 4.77 -13.10
N THR A 55 -3.26 4.82 -11.79
CA THR A 55 -1.94 4.81 -11.14
C THR A 55 -1.89 3.66 -10.16
N ALA A 56 -0.86 2.83 -10.29
CA ALA A 56 -0.61 1.70 -9.41
C ALA A 56 0.45 2.05 -8.36
N PHE A 57 0.30 1.49 -7.16
CA PHE A 57 1.20 1.71 -6.03
C PHE A 57 1.51 0.38 -5.36
N VAL A 58 2.75 0.23 -4.92
CA VAL A 58 3.09 -0.73 -3.88
C VAL A 58 2.94 -0.03 -2.54
N ALA A 59 2.34 -0.73 -1.58
CA ALA A 59 2.25 -0.28 -0.21
C ALA A 59 3.08 -1.20 0.68
N VAL A 60 3.82 -0.63 1.63
CA VAL A 60 4.56 -1.41 2.62
C VAL A 60 4.19 -0.89 3.99
N ARG A 61 3.61 -1.76 4.82
CA ARG A 61 3.46 -1.52 6.24
C ARG A 61 4.66 -2.08 6.96
N TYR A 62 5.34 -1.23 7.71
CA TYR A 62 6.55 -1.56 8.43
C TYR A 62 6.57 -0.86 9.78
N ASN A 63 7.45 -1.31 10.66
CA ASN A 63 7.69 -0.67 11.93
C ASN A 63 9.16 -0.33 12.15
N THR A 64 9.43 0.31 13.28
CA THR A 64 10.76 0.79 13.66
C THR A 64 11.79 -0.32 13.93
N ASP A 65 11.40 -1.60 13.91
CA ASP A 65 12.33 -2.73 14.00
C ASP A 65 12.96 -3.09 12.64
N TYR A 66 12.55 -2.43 11.54
CA TYR A 66 13.21 -2.56 10.24
C TYR A 66 14.51 -1.75 10.20
N ASP A 67 15.64 -2.43 9.99
CA ASP A 67 16.99 -1.87 10.20
C ASP A 67 17.52 -0.98 9.06
N TYR A 68 16.84 -0.91 7.92
CA TYR A 68 17.35 -0.23 6.71
C TYR A 68 16.54 1.01 6.38
N HIS A 69 17.17 2.01 5.77
CA HIS A 69 16.44 3.19 5.33
C HIS A 69 15.61 2.92 4.06
N ASN A 70 16.02 1.95 3.24
CA ASN A 70 15.34 1.60 2.01
C ASN A 70 14.97 0.12 1.93
N LEU A 71 14.08 -0.20 1.00
CA LEU A 71 13.62 -1.55 0.69
C LEU A 71 13.56 -1.72 -0.82
N TYR A 72 14.37 -2.64 -1.34
CA TYR A 72 14.29 -3.07 -2.73
C TYR A 72 13.20 -4.12 -2.88
N VAL A 73 12.23 -3.85 -3.74
CA VAL A 73 11.14 -4.78 -4.08
C VAL A 73 11.18 -5.03 -5.57
N ARG A 74 11.14 -6.29 -5.97
CA ARG A 74 10.92 -6.66 -7.36
C ARG A 74 9.45 -7.03 -7.53
N TYR A 75 8.83 -6.50 -8.57
CA TYR A 75 7.50 -6.95 -8.97
C TYR A 75 7.53 -7.67 -10.30
N PHE A 76 6.58 -8.58 -10.46
CA PHE A 76 6.27 -9.31 -11.68
C PHE A 76 4.82 -9.08 -12.02
N LEU A 77 4.55 -8.69 -13.26
CA LEU A 77 3.22 -8.50 -13.80
C LEU A 77 2.94 -9.58 -14.83
N GLU A 78 1.82 -10.27 -14.68
CA GLU A 78 1.34 -11.34 -15.56
C GLU A 78 -0.01 -10.95 -16.18
N ASP A 79 -0.23 -11.35 -17.43
CA ASP A 79 -1.50 -11.19 -18.14
C ASP A 79 -2.52 -12.29 -17.80
N THR A 80 -3.68 -12.25 -18.48
CA THR A 80 -4.79 -13.20 -18.33
C THR A 80 -4.41 -14.65 -18.61
N VAL A 81 -3.33 -14.90 -19.37
CA VAL A 81 -2.85 -16.25 -19.72
C VAL A 81 -1.59 -16.62 -18.95
N SER A 82 -1.31 -15.92 -17.85
CA SER A 82 -0.13 -16.13 -16.98
C SER A 82 1.21 -15.93 -17.69
N GLN A 83 1.24 -15.13 -18.76
CA GLN A 83 2.49 -14.72 -19.39
C GLN A 83 3.06 -13.51 -18.64
N ALA A 84 4.34 -13.58 -18.28
CA ALA A 84 5.04 -12.42 -17.72
C ALA A 84 5.15 -11.32 -18.78
N VAL A 85 4.58 -10.16 -18.48
CA VAL A 85 4.55 -8.99 -19.38
C VAL A 85 5.47 -7.87 -18.90
N GLU A 86 5.73 -7.78 -17.59
CA GLU A 86 6.63 -6.78 -17.03
C GLU A 86 7.31 -7.29 -15.75
N GLU A 87 8.57 -6.92 -15.58
CA GLU A 87 9.33 -7.17 -14.36
C GLU A 87 10.24 -5.97 -14.09
N LYS A 88 10.13 -5.34 -12.93
CA LYS A 88 11.01 -4.22 -12.53
C LYS A 88 11.39 -4.29 -11.06
N LEU A 89 12.54 -3.69 -10.76
CA LEU A 89 13.05 -3.46 -9.41
C LEU A 89 12.74 -2.02 -8.99
N VAL A 90 12.04 -1.85 -7.87
CA VAL A 90 11.76 -0.54 -7.27
C VAL A 90 12.50 -0.39 -5.94
N ASN A 91 12.84 0.85 -5.61
CA ASN A 91 13.57 1.20 -4.39
C ASN A 91 12.72 2.12 -3.52
N LEU A 92 12.12 1.54 -2.48
CA LEU A 92 11.23 2.23 -1.57
C LEU A 92 12.04 2.86 -0.44
N GLN A 93 11.88 4.15 -0.20
CA GLN A 93 12.52 4.82 0.95
C GLN A 93 11.58 4.76 2.15
N LEU A 94 11.84 3.83 3.07
CA LEU A 94 11.03 3.66 4.27
C LEU A 94 11.44 4.66 5.36
N PHE A 95 12.72 5.05 5.43
CA PHE A 95 13.19 6.06 6.36
C PHE A 95 13.97 7.15 5.63
N ASP A 96 13.91 8.37 6.14
CA ASP A 96 14.77 9.46 5.68
C ASP A 96 16.24 9.10 5.92
N SER A 97 17.03 9.08 4.84
CA SER A 97 18.43 8.63 4.85
C SER A 97 19.37 9.45 5.77
N LYS A 98 18.98 10.65 6.20
CA LYS A 98 19.81 11.52 7.04
C LYS A 98 19.39 11.52 8.50
N THR A 99 18.09 11.50 8.75
CA THR A 99 17.50 11.66 10.08
C THR A 99 17.02 10.34 10.67
N GLY A 100 16.84 9.29 9.86
CA GLY A 100 16.27 8.02 10.28
C GLY A 100 14.78 8.13 10.65
N LYS A 101 14.10 9.22 10.29
CA LYS A 101 12.67 9.36 10.54
C LYS A 101 11.89 8.43 9.59
N PRO A 102 10.92 7.64 10.09
CA PRO A 102 10.07 6.82 9.24
C PRO A 102 9.22 7.69 8.31
N LEU A 103 8.98 7.20 7.09
CA LEU A 103 8.23 7.85 6.03
C LEU A 103 6.88 7.16 5.79
N GLY A 104 5.86 7.92 5.40
CA GLY A 104 4.49 7.44 5.24
C GLY A 104 3.61 7.72 6.46
N ASP A 105 2.39 7.19 6.43
CA ASP A 105 1.37 7.48 7.43
C ASP A 105 1.29 6.36 8.47
N GLY A 106 1.13 6.72 9.74
CA GLY A 106 1.22 5.73 10.81
C GLY A 106 0.89 6.26 12.19
N PHE A 107 0.83 5.34 13.15
CA PHE A 107 0.64 5.65 14.56
C PHE A 107 1.54 4.75 15.42
N GLY A 108 2.16 5.34 16.44
CA GLY A 108 3.11 4.64 17.29
C GLY A 108 4.37 4.25 16.51
N SER A 109 4.70 2.96 16.52
CA SER A 109 5.87 2.41 15.83
C SER A 109 5.59 1.90 14.42
N THR A 110 4.33 1.90 13.97
CA THR A 110 3.91 1.32 12.68
C THR A 110 3.56 2.41 11.68
N TYR A 111 4.07 2.25 10.45
CA TYR A 111 3.95 3.18 9.34
C TYR A 111 3.58 2.44 8.06
N THR A 112 2.84 3.08 7.17
CA THR A 112 2.49 2.58 5.85
C THR A 112 2.98 3.58 4.81
N LEU A 113 3.94 3.15 3.99
CA LEU A 113 4.41 3.90 2.83
C LEU A 113 3.65 3.41 1.60
N TYR A 114 3.20 4.34 0.76
CA TYR A 114 2.76 4.07 -0.61
C TYR A 114 3.77 4.70 -1.56
N ASP A 115 4.19 3.96 -2.59
CA ASP A 115 5.04 4.49 -3.65
C ASP A 115 4.52 4.01 -5.01
N THR A 116 4.68 4.85 -6.03
CA THR A 116 4.14 4.60 -7.36
C THR A 116 4.94 3.51 -8.07
N LEU A 117 4.24 2.57 -8.70
CA LEU A 117 4.84 1.56 -9.56
C LEU A 117 4.89 2.09 -10.99
N PRO A 118 6.05 2.01 -11.67
CA PRO A 118 6.22 2.47 -13.04
C PRO A 118 5.70 1.43 -14.05
N ILE A 119 4.43 1.04 -13.91
CA ILE A 119 3.78 0.04 -14.77
C ILE A 119 3.49 0.65 -16.14
N GLU A 120 3.94 -0.04 -17.19
CA GLU A 120 3.78 0.37 -18.60
C GLU A 120 2.92 -0.62 -19.39
N GLN A 121 2.77 -1.86 -18.91
CA GLN A 121 1.96 -2.91 -19.52
C GLN A 121 0.68 -3.19 -18.74
N ASN A 122 -0.34 -3.69 -19.42
CA ASN A 122 -1.55 -4.21 -18.76
C ASN A 122 -1.28 -5.62 -18.22
N GLY A 123 -1.75 -5.90 -17.02
CA GLY A 123 -1.72 -7.24 -16.43
C GLY A 123 -2.67 -7.35 -15.26
N GLN A 124 -3.11 -8.58 -14.98
CA GLN A 124 -4.13 -8.85 -13.96
C GLN A 124 -3.53 -9.33 -12.64
N LYS A 125 -2.38 -10.00 -12.72
CA LYS A 125 -1.73 -10.59 -11.56
C LYS A 125 -0.40 -9.90 -11.33
N ILE A 126 -0.25 -9.29 -10.17
CA ILE A 126 1.00 -8.67 -9.74
C ILE A 126 1.55 -9.41 -8.52
N SER A 127 2.83 -9.74 -8.59
CA SER A 127 3.54 -10.42 -7.50
C SER A 127 4.73 -9.59 -7.04
N PHE A 128 4.91 -9.46 -5.74
CA PHE A 128 6.03 -8.77 -5.11
C PHE A 128 6.93 -9.75 -4.37
N VAL A 129 8.23 -9.58 -4.53
CA VAL A 129 9.25 -10.27 -3.74
C VAL A 129 10.26 -9.25 -3.20
N GLN A 130 10.75 -9.50 -2.00
CA GLN A 130 11.84 -8.69 -1.45
C GLN A 130 13.15 -9.02 -2.16
N TYR A 131 13.91 -7.98 -2.50
CA TYR A 131 15.18 -8.10 -3.23
C TYR A 131 16.34 -7.51 -2.43
N MET A 132 16.33 -7.75 -1.12
CA MET A 132 17.40 -7.38 -0.20
C MET A 132 18.40 -8.54 -0.06
N ARG A 133 19.58 -8.25 0.48
CA ARG A 133 20.61 -9.29 0.74
C ARG A 133 20.24 -10.23 1.88
N GLN A 134 19.30 -9.81 2.73
CA GLN A 134 18.94 -10.50 3.96
C GLN A 134 17.86 -11.53 3.68
N LYS A 135 18.00 -12.70 4.28
CA LYS A 135 17.02 -13.79 4.12
C LYS A 135 15.66 -13.43 4.69
N GLU A 136 15.65 -12.72 5.82
CA GLU A 136 14.43 -12.28 6.50
C GLU A 136 14.53 -10.78 6.78
N LEU A 137 13.47 -10.04 6.45
CA LEU A 137 13.32 -8.63 6.75
C LEU A 137 12.35 -8.46 7.91
N LYS A 138 12.90 -8.33 9.12
CA LYS A 138 12.14 -8.04 10.34
C LYS A 138 11.52 -6.65 10.26
N GLY A 139 10.36 -6.49 10.89
CA GLY A 139 9.67 -5.21 10.95
C GLY A 139 8.84 -4.89 9.71
N ILE A 140 8.87 -5.73 8.67
CA ILE A 140 7.88 -5.68 7.58
C ILE A 140 6.63 -6.42 8.05
N GLU A 141 5.53 -5.68 8.19
CA GLU A 141 4.26 -6.18 8.72
C GLU A 141 3.31 -6.64 7.62
N ALA A 142 3.26 -5.92 6.50
CA ALA A 142 2.42 -6.24 5.37
C ALA A 142 2.94 -5.58 4.08
N VAL A 143 2.61 -6.20 2.95
CA VAL A 143 2.80 -5.61 1.62
C VAL A 143 1.41 -5.48 1.00
N GLY A 144 1.17 -4.39 0.31
CA GLY A 144 -0.10 -4.10 -0.32
C GLY A 144 0.05 -3.63 -1.75
N PHE A 145 -1.07 -3.68 -2.46
CA PHE A 145 -1.21 -3.19 -3.81
C PHE A 145 -2.42 -2.26 -3.86
N LYS A 146 -2.22 -1.07 -4.42
CA LYS A 146 -3.27 -0.06 -4.54
C LYS A 146 -3.33 0.44 -5.98
N ILE A 147 -4.54 0.64 -6.48
CA ILE A 147 -4.81 1.26 -7.78
C ILE A 147 -5.78 2.41 -7.55
N THR A 148 -5.44 3.58 -8.12
CA THR A 148 -6.33 4.73 -8.17
C THR A 148 -6.61 5.13 -9.60
N ARG A 149 -7.78 5.73 -9.84
CA ARG A 149 -8.07 6.45 -11.09
C ARG A 149 -7.35 7.81 -11.07
N ASN A 150 -6.82 8.21 -12.23
CA ASN A 150 -6.18 9.51 -12.44
C ASN A 150 -7.18 10.66 -12.41
#